data_AF-A0A9E2IIK0-F1
#
_entry.id   AF-A0A9E2IIK0-F1
#
_cell.length_a   1.000
_cell.length_b   1.000
_cell.length_c   1.000
_cell.angle_alpha   90.00
_cell.angle_beta   90.00
_cell.angle_gamma   90.00
#
_symmetry.space_group_name_H-M   'P 1'
#
loop_
_entity.id
_entity.type
_entity.pdbx_description
1 polymer ?
#
loop_
_entity_poly.entity_id
_entity_poly.type
_entity_poly.pdbx_seq_one_letter_code
_entity_poly.pdbx_strand_id
1 'polypeptide(L)'
;TLFSTTVFAQTEGANAQIERVNMFGVNPLGLVFNIYSGHYGKIINDGANEVNIPFFYWSPTDDLTILGGGAKYRFYKDRNGKGVFYGGGLTVYRLDWEYKYYDYDSYPYTYKTESIKSTTFSPQGEVGYRWSWDNGFTLAPTISLGFVIGEVKSSTGEEAEYGSSGLAWGLGLGLAYMW
;
A
#
# COMPACT_ATOMS: atom_id res chain seq x y z
N THR A 1 63.86 -27.05 -5.67
CA THR A 1 62.43 -27.40 -5.73
C THR A 1 61.64 -26.27 -5.10
N LEU A 2 61.26 -25.27 -5.89
CA LEU A 2 60.32 -24.23 -5.49
C LEU A 2 58.93 -24.69 -5.93
N PHE A 3 57.93 -24.53 -5.08
CA PHE A 3 56.70 -23.76 -5.33
C PHE A 3 55.79 -23.94 -4.11
N SER A 4 55.84 -22.95 -3.21
CA SER A 4 54.76 -22.67 -2.28
C SER A 4 53.83 -21.70 -2.97
N THR A 5 52.54 -22.02 -3.05
CA THR A 5 51.51 -21.04 -3.35
C THR A 5 50.32 -21.36 -2.47
N THR A 6 50.26 -20.67 -1.33
CA THR A 6 49.08 -20.63 -0.49
C THR A 6 48.00 -19.84 -1.22
N VAL A 7 46.92 -20.51 -1.59
CA VAL A 7 45.72 -19.87 -2.14
C VAL A 7 44.90 -19.35 -0.97
N PHE A 8 45.00 -18.06 -0.67
CA PHE A 8 43.99 -17.35 0.11
C PHE A 8 42.96 -16.77 -0.86
N ALA A 9 41.89 -17.52 -1.12
CA ALA A 9 40.66 -16.96 -1.65
C ALA A 9 39.76 -16.60 -0.46
N GLN A 10 40.03 -15.46 0.17
CA GLN A 10 39.07 -14.81 1.05
C GLN A 10 38.09 -14.08 0.13
N THR A 11 37.05 -14.78 -0.33
CA THR A 11 35.88 -14.10 -0.90
C THR A 11 35.24 -13.32 0.25
N GLU A 12 35.60 -12.03 0.34
CA GLU A 12 34.88 -11.04 1.11
C GLU A 12 33.47 -10.87 0.52
N GLY A 13 32.59 -11.81 0.86
CA GLY A 13 31.16 -11.53 0.93
C GLY A 13 30.89 -10.74 2.21
N ALA A 14 31.49 -9.55 2.33
CA ALA A 14 31.04 -8.59 3.32
C ALA A 14 29.61 -8.22 2.91
N ASN A 15 28.62 -8.89 3.49
CA ASN A 15 27.26 -8.38 3.52
C ASN A 15 27.36 -7.02 4.22
N ALA A 16 27.51 -5.95 3.44
CA ALA A 16 27.46 -4.60 3.97
C ALA A 16 26.15 -4.53 4.76
N GLN A 17 26.25 -4.38 6.08
CA GLN A 17 25.06 -4.25 6.90
C GLN A 17 24.29 -3.05 6.38
N ILE A 18 22.99 -3.25 6.15
CA ILE A 18 22.13 -2.16 5.74
C ILE A 18 21.99 -1.23 6.93
N GLU A 19 22.67 -0.10 6.88
CA GLU A 19 22.67 0.86 7.98
C GLU A 19 21.30 1.53 8.16
N ARG A 20 20.60 1.76 7.03
CA ARG A 20 19.30 2.44 7.01
C ARG A 20 18.19 1.43 6.81
N VAL A 21 17.44 1.19 7.87
CA VAL A 21 16.41 0.14 7.87
C VAL A 21 15.01 0.68 8.02
N ASN A 22 14.84 1.88 8.58
CA ASN A 22 13.51 2.46 8.75
C ASN A 22 13.26 3.45 7.61
N MET A 23 12.01 3.59 7.21
CA MET A 23 11.64 4.56 6.19
C MET A 23 10.25 5.12 6.39
N PHE A 24 10.08 6.35 5.93
CA PHE A 24 8.79 7.00 5.83
C PHE A 24 8.68 7.59 4.44
N GLY A 25 7.51 7.42 3.84
CA GLY A 25 7.30 7.88 2.47
C GLY A 25 5.85 8.20 2.17
N VAL A 26 5.70 8.79 0.99
CA VAL A 26 4.43 9.22 0.41
C VAL A 26 4.30 8.67 -1.00
N ASN A 27 3.08 8.66 -1.54
CA ASN A 27 2.83 8.30 -2.93
C ASN A 27 2.36 9.55 -3.71
N PRO A 28 3.27 10.35 -4.29
CA PRO A 28 2.91 11.51 -5.10
C PRO A 28 1.97 11.18 -6.27
N LEU A 29 2.04 9.98 -6.85
CA LEU A 29 1.12 9.58 -7.93
C LEU A 29 -0.35 9.53 -7.44
N GLY A 30 -0.58 9.24 -6.16
CA GLY A 30 -1.92 9.24 -5.56
C GLY A 30 -2.60 10.61 -5.65
N LEU A 31 -1.84 11.70 -5.62
CA LEU A 31 -2.39 13.06 -5.67
C LEU A 31 -3.11 13.36 -7.00
N VAL A 32 -2.73 12.69 -8.10
CA VAL A 32 -3.43 12.80 -9.39
C VAL A 32 -4.88 12.29 -9.29
N PHE A 33 -5.17 11.43 -8.32
CA PHE A 33 -6.48 10.83 -8.06
C PHE A 33 -7.09 11.31 -6.73
N ASN A 34 -6.59 12.42 -6.16
CA ASN A 34 -6.98 12.93 -4.83
C ASN A 34 -6.79 11.92 -3.68
N ILE A 35 -5.83 11.00 -3.82
CA ILE A 35 -5.46 10.04 -2.78
C ILE A 35 -4.26 10.59 -2.02
N TYR A 36 -4.46 10.90 -0.74
CA TYR A 36 -3.41 11.32 0.18
C TYR A 36 -2.91 10.08 0.92
N SER A 37 -1.71 9.62 0.59
CA SER A 37 -1.21 8.36 1.15
C SER A 37 0.26 8.43 1.56
N GLY A 38 0.55 7.68 2.61
CA GLY A 38 1.89 7.51 3.16
C GLY A 38 2.11 6.09 3.66
N HIS A 39 3.34 5.82 4.07
CA HIS A 39 3.68 4.57 4.70
C HIS A 39 4.87 4.72 5.64
N TYR A 40 4.90 3.84 6.63
CA TYR A 40 6.11 3.50 7.35
C TYR A 40 6.63 2.15 6.86
N GLY A 41 7.93 2.03 6.63
CA GLY A 41 8.56 0.77 6.23
C GLY A 41 9.74 0.43 7.13
N LYS A 42 9.98 -0.86 7.32
CA LYS A 42 11.17 -1.37 7.97
C LYS A 42 11.77 -2.54 7.21
N ILE A 43 12.99 -2.37 6.71
CA ILE A 43 13.84 -3.44 6.20
C ILE A 43 14.25 -4.34 7.36
N ILE A 44 14.10 -5.65 7.18
CA ILE A 44 14.45 -6.66 8.16
C ILE A 44 15.19 -7.82 7.48
N ASN A 45 15.76 -8.72 8.29
CA ASN A 45 16.46 -9.91 7.83
C ASN A 45 17.56 -9.56 6.81
N ASP A 46 18.41 -8.60 7.18
CA ASP A 46 19.56 -8.13 6.40
C ASP A 46 19.22 -7.68 4.98
N GLY A 47 18.04 -7.09 4.77
CA GLY A 47 17.63 -6.62 3.44
C GLY A 47 16.77 -7.59 2.66
N ALA A 48 16.57 -8.80 3.16
CA ALA A 48 15.76 -9.80 2.48
C ALA A 48 14.27 -9.44 2.49
N ASN A 49 13.79 -8.71 3.51
CA ASN A 49 12.37 -8.45 3.65
C ASN A 49 12.08 -7.03 4.13
N GLU A 50 10.84 -6.60 3.96
CA GLU A 50 10.31 -5.36 4.54
C GLU A 50 8.92 -5.59 5.12
N VAL A 51 8.69 -5.03 6.30
CA VAL A 51 7.36 -4.77 6.83
C VAL A 51 6.98 -3.35 6.44
N ASN A 52 5.86 -3.19 5.73
CA ASN A 52 5.36 -1.90 5.26
C ASN A 52 3.95 -1.66 5.78
N ILE A 53 3.73 -0.52 6.43
CA ILE A 53 2.46 -0.10 7.01
C ILE A 53 1.95 1.09 6.20
N PRO A 54 1.14 0.85 5.15
CA PRO A 54 0.52 1.92 4.39
C PRO A 54 -0.67 2.51 5.14
N PHE A 55 -0.94 3.77 4.88
CA PHE A 55 -2.15 4.47 5.31
C PHE A 55 -2.55 5.50 4.25
N PHE A 56 -3.84 5.78 4.14
CA PHE A 56 -4.33 6.75 3.17
C PHE A 56 -5.68 7.34 3.55
N TYR A 57 -5.97 8.47 2.92
CA TYR A 57 -7.26 9.13 2.87
C TYR A 57 -7.61 9.37 1.39
N TRP A 58 -8.85 9.08 1.03
CA TRP A 58 -9.38 9.29 -0.30
C TRP A 58 -10.85 9.68 -0.26
N SER A 59 -11.21 10.73 -0.99
CA SER A 59 -12.60 11.11 -1.24
C SER A 59 -12.83 11.04 -2.76
N PRO A 60 -13.22 9.88 -3.31
CA PRO A 60 -13.46 9.73 -4.74
C PRO A 60 -14.63 10.59 -5.24
N THR A 61 -15.60 10.84 -4.37
CA THR A 61 -16.79 11.67 -4.61
C THR A 61 -17.04 12.55 -3.39
N ASP A 62 -17.96 13.51 -3.52
CA ASP A 62 -18.33 14.43 -2.43
C ASP A 62 -19.08 13.72 -1.29
N ASP A 63 -19.73 12.59 -1.58
CA ASP A 63 -20.55 11.81 -0.65
C ASP A 63 -19.83 10.60 -0.06
N LEU A 64 -18.63 10.24 -0.55
CA LEU A 64 -17.89 9.07 -0.08
C LEU A 64 -16.50 9.45 0.40
N THR A 65 -16.22 9.15 1.67
CA THR A 65 -14.90 9.22 2.27
C THR A 65 -14.39 7.82 2.61
N ILE A 66 -13.14 7.55 2.23
CA ILE A 66 -12.43 6.31 2.51
C ILE A 66 -11.14 6.63 3.28
N LEU A 67 -11.05 6.09 4.49
CA LEU A 67 -9.82 6.04 5.27
C LEU A 67 -9.30 4.62 5.23
N GLY A 68 -8.01 4.43 4.95
CA GLY A 68 -7.44 3.10 4.87
C GLY A 68 -6.09 2.97 5.53
N GLY A 69 -5.77 1.75 5.93
CA GLY A 69 -4.48 1.41 6.50
C GLY A 69 -4.27 -0.09 6.49
N GLY A 70 -3.02 -0.55 6.61
CA GLY A 70 -2.76 -1.96 6.49
C GLY A 70 -1.38 -2.39 6.91
N ALA A 71 -1.07 -3.65 6.60
CA ALA A 71 0.25 -4.21 6.75
C ALA A 71 0.57 -5.05 5.52
N LYS A 72 1.78 -4.86 4.99
CA LYS A 72 2.33 -5.58 3.85
C LYS A 72 3.68 -6.16 4.24
N TYR A 73 3.98 -7.29 3.64
CA TYR A 73 5.25 -7.96 3.76
C TYR A 73 5.86 -8.14 2.37
N ARG A 74 7.06 -7.63 2.17
CA ARG A 74 7.78 -7.65 0.88
C ARG A 74 9.04 -8.48 1.00
N PHE A 75 9.39 -9.14 -0.10
CA PHE A 75 10.61 -9.91 -0.30
C PHE A 75 11.46 -9.19 -1.36
N TYR A 76 12.74 -8.97 -1.07
CA TYR A 76 13.70 -8.40 -2.00
C TYR A 76 14.48 -9.52 -2.68
N LYS A 77 14.48 -9.54 -4.01
CA LYS A 77 15.15 -10.57 -4.81
C LYS A 77 16.64 -10.69 -4.47
N ASP A 78 17.33 -9.56 -4.37
CA ASP A 78 18.78 -9.48 -4.16
C ASP A 78 19.15 -9.31 -2.68
N ARG A 79 18.16 -9.42 -1.77
CA ARG A 79 18.33 -9.39 -0.32
C ARG A 79 19.14 -8.22 0.23
N ASN A 80 19.02 -7.05 -0.38
CA ASN A 80 19.77 -5.84 -0.01
C ASN A 80 18.85 -4.63 0.24
N GLY A 81 17.54 -4.85 0.41
CA GLY A 81 16.54 -3.79 0.67
C GLY A 81 16.26 -2.86 -0.53
N LYS A 82 16.83 -3.14 -1.70
CA LYS A 82 16.66 -2.39 -2.96
C LYS A 82 16.45 -3.35 -4.14
N GLY A 83 16.16 -2.79 -5.31
CA GLY A 83 15.90 -3.56 -6.52
C GLY A 83 14.49 -4.15 -6.56
N VAL A 84 14.33 -5.27 -7.28
CA VAL A 84 13.03 -5.92 -7.46
C VAL A 84 12.52 -6.46 -6.13
N PHE A 85 11.25 -6.17 -5.84
CA PHE A 85 10.53 -6.78 -4.73
C PHE A 85 9.15 -7.27 -5.14
N TYR A 86 8.64 -8.23 -4.39
CA TYR A 86 7.27 -8.70 -4.47
C TYR A 86 6.75 -8.98 -3.07
N GLY A 87 5.45 -8.94 -2.88
CA GLY A 87 4.88 -9.08 -1.56
C GLY A 87 3.39 -9.16 -1.57
N GLY A 88 2.83 -9.15 -0.37
CA GLY A 88 1.41 -9.09 -0.18
C GLY A 88 1.06 -8.61 1.21
N GLY A 89 -0.22 -8.37 1.42
CA GLY A 89 -0.69 -7.83 2.69
C GLY A 89 -2.20 -7.70 2.74
N LEU A 90 -2.64 -7.04 3.79
CA LEU A 90 -4.03 -6.73 4.05
C LEU A 90 -4.16 -5.23 4.24
N THR A 91 -5.11 -4.62 3.55
CA THR A 91 -5.55 -3.25 3.79
C THR A 91 -6.97 -3.29 4.34
N VAL A 92 -7.23 -2.49 5.36
CA VAL A 92 -8.56 -2.26 5.93
C VAL A 92 -9.02 -0.87 5.47
N TYR A 93 -10.29 -0.78 5.10
CA TYR A 93 -10.95 0.45 4.67
C TYR A 93 -12.08 0.76 5.63
N ARG A 94 -12.11 1.99 6.11
CA ARG A 94 -13.24 2.61 6.79
C ARG A 94 -13.92 3.50 5.76
N LEU A 95 -15.20 3.25 5.50
CA LEU A 95 -15.99 4.02 4.56
C LEU A 95 -17.08 4.78 5.31
N ASP A 96 -17.21 6.06 4.99
CA ASP A 96 -18.33 6.91 5.38
C ASP A 96 -18.98 7.40 4.08
N TRP A 97 -20.22 6.96 3.80
CA TRP A 97 -20.97 7.23 2.57
C TRP A 97 -22.31 7.91 2.88
N GLU A 98 -22.60 9.04 2.24
CA GLU A 98 -23.88 9.75 2.33
C GLU A 98 -24.76 9.47 1.10
N TYR A 99 -25.61 8.45 1.17
CA TYR A 99 -26.48 8.10 0.06
C TYR A 99 -27.77 8.95 0.06
N LYS A 100 -28.02 9.67 -1.04
CA LYS A 100 -29.23 10.47 -1.24
C LYS A 100 -30.21 9.73 -2.13
N TYR A 101 -31.41 9.48 -1.61
CA TYR A 101 -32.48 8.83 -2.35
C TYR A 101 -33.80 9.59 -2.23
N TYR A 102 -34.69 9.33 -3.17
CA TYR A 102 -36.02 9.91 -3.19
C TYR A 102 -36.99 8.99 -2.45
N ASP A 103 -37.63 9.49 -1.39
CA ASP A 103 -38.62 8.72 -0.65
C ASP A 103 -40.00 8.85 -1.30
N TYR A 104 -40.46 7.74 -1.90
CA TYR A 104 -41.78 7.64 -2.51
C TYR A 104 -42.86 7.12 -1.55
N ASP A 105 -42.50 6.70 -0.33
CA ASP A 105 -43.44 6.15 0.65
C ASP A 105 -44.05 7.24 1.56
N SER A 106 -43.53 8.47 1.51
CA SER A 106 -44.04 9.62 2.27
C SER A 106 -44.48 10.77 1.35
N TYR A 107 -45.65 11.37 1.63
CA TYR A 107 -46.15 12.56 0.93
C TYR A 107 -46.05 13.80 1.84
N PRO A 108 -45.48 14.94 1.39
CA PRO A 108 -44.88 15.15 0.06
C PRO A 108 -43.61 14.31 -0.12
N TYR A 109 -43.35 13.88 -1.35
CA TYR A 109 -42.12 13.17 -1.67
C TYR A 109 -40.92 14.08 -1.41
N THR A 110 -39.94 13.57 -0.68
CA THR A 110 -38.77 14.34 -0.26
C THR A 110 -37.49 13.54 -0.44
N TYR A 111 -36.36 14.25 -0.60
CA TYR A 111 -35.05 13.63 -0.55
C TYR A 111 -34.72 13.25 0.89
N LYS A 112 -34.30 12.01 1.09
CA LYS A 112 -33.69 11.53 2.32
C LYS A 112 -32.20 11.28 2.07
N THR A 113 -31.42 11.47 3.13
CA THR A 113 -30.00 11.14 3.14
C THR A 113 -29.77 10.07 4.19
N GLU A 114 -29.14 8.99 3.77
CA GLU A 114 -28.72 7.88 4.63
C GLU A 114 -27.21 7.96 4.83
N SER A 115 -26.76 8.03 6.09
CA SER A 115 -25.34 7.97 6.44
C SER A 115 -24.95 6.52 6.69
N ILE A 116 -24.19 5.93 5.77
CA ILE A 116 -23.73 4.54 5.81
C ILE A 116 -22.27 4.53 6.26
N LYS A 117 -21.98 3.76 7.31
CA LYS A 117 -20.60 3.55 7.79
C LYS A 117 -20.26 2.08 7.72
N SER A 118 -19.25 1.74 6.93
CA SER A 118 -18.85 0.35 6.72
C SER A 118 -17.34 0.15 6.91
N THR A 119 -16.95 -1.10 7.03
CA THR A 119 -15.56 -1.50 7.06
C THR A 119 -15.38 -2.70 6.15
N THR A 120 -14.49 -2.54 5.18
CA THR A 120 -14.13 -3.61 4.24
C THR A 120 -12.62 -3.86 4.34
N PHE A 121 -12.15 -4.97 3.80
CA PHE A 121 -10.74 -5.31 3.81
C PHE A 121 -10.33 -5.93 2.49
N SER A 122 -9.09 -5.70 2.07
CA SER A 122 -8.56 -6.24 0.83
C SER A 122 -7.22 -6.93 1.05
N PRO A 123 -7.17 -8.27 0.94
CA PRO A 123 -5.91 -8.96 0.68
C PRO A 123 -5.39 -8.55 -0.70
N GLN A 124 -4.10 -8.24 -0.76
CA GLN A 124 -3.44 -7.73 -1.96
C GLN A 124 -2.08 -8.38 -2.16
N GLY A 125 -1.72 -8.58 -3.42
CA GLY A 125 -0.35 -8.84 -3.86
C GLY A 125 0.22 -7.59 -4.55
N GLU A 126 1.54 -7.43 -4.51
CA GLU A 126 2.23 -6.35 -5.19
C GLU A 126 3.60 -6.78 -5.71
N VAL A 127 4.05 -6.06 -6.75
CA VAL A 127 5.40 -6.15 -7.29
C VAL A 127 5.91 -4.73 -7.55
N GLY A 128 7.20 -4.52 -7.39
CA GLY A 128 7.81 -3.23 -7.63
C GLY A 128 9.32 -3.29 -7.74
N TYR A 129 9.92 -2.12 -7.88
CA TYR A 129 11.36 -1.95 -7.89
C TYR A 129 11.72 -0.76 -7.02
N ARG A 130 12.70 -0.89 -6.11
CA ARG A 130 13.21 0.23 -5.31
C ARG A 130 14.58 0.68 -5.78
N TRP A 131 14.67 1.93 -6.22
CA TRP A 131 15.92 2.67 -6.23
C TRP A 131 16.19 3.24 -4.85
N SER A 132 17.43 3.15 -4.38
CA SER A 132 17.90 3.70 -3.12
C SER A 132 19.26 4.34 -3.33
N TRP A 133 19.42 5.55 -2.81
CA TRP A 133 20.63 6.36 -2.96
C TRP A 133 21.34 6.50 -1.61
N ASP A 134 22.65 6.79 -1.65
CA ASP A 134 23.51 6.87 -0.47
C ASP A 134 23.14 8.02 0.49
N ASN A 135 22.26 8.94 0.07
CA ASN A 135 21.71 10.00 0.91
C ASN A 135 20.41 9.60 1.64
N GLY A 136 19.93 8.36 1.48
CA GLY A 136 18.75 7.83 2.16
C GLY A 136 17.45 7.97 1.35
N PHE A 137 17.45 8.76 0.28
CA PHE A 137 16.27 8.84 -0.58
C PHE A 137 16.01 7.52 -1.30
N THR A 138 14.74 7.26 -1.56
CA THR A 138 14.29 6.11 -2.36
C THR A 138 13.11 6.45 -3.24
N LEU A 139 13.03 5.72 -4.35
CA LEU A 139 11.91 5.77 -5.28
C LEU A 139 11.48 4.33 -5.58
N ALA A 140 10.18 4.04 -5.42
CA ALA A 140 9.64 2.70 -5.54
C ALA A 140 8.34 2.68 -6.36
N PRO A 141 8.40 2.57 -7.70
CA PRO A 141 7.24 2.23 -8.51
C PRO A 141 6.71 0.84 -8.13
N THR A 142 5.38 0.73 -8.04
CA THR A 142 4.67 -0.50 -7.66
C THR A 142 3.40 -0.68 -8.47
N ILE A 143 3.06 -1.94 -8.73
CA ILE A 143 1.75 -2.37 -9.22
C ILE A 143 1.18 -3.36 -8.20
N SER A 144 -0.09 -3.21 -7.86
CA SER A 144 -0.79 -4.09 -6.93
C SER A 144 -2.12 -4.58 -7.49
N LEU A 145 -2.49 -5.78 -7.07
CA LEU A 145 -3.80 -6.38 -7.33
C LEU A 145 -4.32 -7.00 -6.04
N GLY A 146 -5.63 -6.91 -5.83
CA GLY A 146 -6.30 -7.52 -4.69
C GLY A 146 -7.79 -7.65 -4.92
N PHE A 147 -8.47 -8.11 -3.88
CA PHE A 147 -9.92 -8.25 -3.89
C PHE A 147 -10.47 -7.63 -2.62
N VAL A 148 -11.46 -6.76 -2.71
CA VAL A 148 -12.14 -6.17 -1.57
C VAL A 148 -13.20 -7.14 -1.08
N ILE A 149 -13.22 -7.38 0.22
CA ILE A 149 -14.16 -8.25 0.92
C ILE A 149 -14.97 -7.38 1.88
N GLY A 150 -16.28 -7.49 1.78
CA GLY A 150 -17.25 -6.67 2.50
C GLY A 150 -18.17 -5.94 1.53
N GLU A 151 -19.27 -5.42 2.06
CA GLU A 151 -20.32 -4.78 1.26
C GLU A 151 -20.63 -3.41 1.90
N VAL A 152 -20.82 -2.41 1.06
CA VAL A 152 -21.21 -1.06 1.48
C VAL A 152 -22.49 -0.74 0.74
N LYS A 153 -23.62 -0.83 1.44
CA LYS A 153 -24.95 -0.85 0.83
C LYS A 153 -25.92 0.03 1.57
N SER A 154 -26.78 0.72 0.82
CA SER A 154 -27.90 1.49 1.35
C SER A 154 -29.04 0.58 1.80
N SER A 155 -29.96 1.15 2.56
CA SER A 155 -31.22 0.49 2.94
C SER A 155 -32.12 0.15 1.73
N THR A 156 -31.97 0.86 0.62
CA THR A 156 -32.70 0.62 -0.64
C THR A 156 -31.99 -0.37 -1.58
N GLY A 157 -30.77 -0.80 -1.24
CA GLY A 157 -30.06 -1.90 -1.90
C GLY A 157 -28.98 -1.47 -2.90
N GLU A 158 -28.71 -0.18 -3.05
CA GLU A 158 -27.61 0.33 -3.86
C GLU A 158 -26.28 0.18 -3.14
N GLU A 159 -25.26 -0.21 -3.90
CA GLU A 159 -23.91 -0.43 -3.37
C GLU A 159 -22.98 0.72 -3.77
N ALA A 160 -22.06 1.08 -2.86
CA ALA A 160 -21.05 2.08 -3.14
C ALA A 160 -20.11 1.60 -4.27
N GLU A 161 -19.82 2.48 -5.22
CA GLU A 161 -18.93 2.18 -6.36
C GLU A 161 -17.51 1.83 -5.91
N TYR A 162 -17.02 2.49 -4.85
CA TYR A 162 -15.68 2.30 -4.32
C TYR A 162 -15.70 1.65 -2.93
N GLY A 163 -14.77 0.72 -2.73
CA GLY A 163 -14.53 0.07 -1.44
C GLY A 163 -15.61 -0.94 -1.01
N SER A 164 -16.62 -1.21 -1.85
CA SER A 164 -17.45 -2.41 -1.81
C SER A 164 -16.73 -3.60 -2.47
N SER A 165 -17.32 -4.80 -2.38
CA SER A 165 -16.76 -6.06 -2.87
C SER A 165 -16.36 -5.98 -4.35
N GLY A 166 -15.14 -6.44 -4.68
CA GLY A 166 -14.70 -6.46 -6.06
C GLY A 166 -13.19 -6.47 -6.25
N LEU A 167 -12.77 -6.53 -7.52
CA LEU A 167 -11.36 -6.47 -7.89
C LEU A 167 -10.80 -5.07 -7.58
N ALA A 168 -9.69 -5.02 -6.85
CA ALA A 168 -8.92 -3.81 -6.62
C ALA A 168 -7.58 -3.89 -7.34
N TRP A 169 -7.17 -2.80 -7.95
CA TRP A 169 -5.84 -2.66 -8.55
C TRP A 169 -5.25 -1.31 -8.14
N GLY A 170 -3.92 -1.20 -8.21
CA GLY A 170 -3.23 0.02 -7.80
C GLY A 170 -1.92 0.24 -8.54
N LEU A 171 -1.64 1.51 -8.79
CA LEU A 171 -0.33 2.00 -9.22
C LEU A 171 0.22 2.90 -8.12
N GLY A 172 1.48 2.69 -7.75
CA GLY A 172 2.16 3.49 -6.74
C GLY A 172 3.49 3.99 -7.24
N LEU A 173 3.87 5.18 -6.81
CA LEU A 173 5.21 5.73 -6.96
C LEU A 173 5.69 6.17 -5.57
N GLY A 174 6.19 5.24 -4.77
CA GLY A 174 6.61 5.52 -3.41
C GLY A 174 7.88 6.36 -3.38
N LEU A 175 7.80 7.59 -2.88
CA LEU A 175 8.95 8.44 -2.57
C LEU A 175 9.16 8.42 -1.06
N ALA A 176 10.32 7.96 -0.60
CA ALA A 176 10.59 7.79 0.82
C ALA A 176 12.02 8.19 1.20
N TYR A 177 12.20 8.53 2.47
CA TYR A 177 13.50 8.71 3.10
C TYR A 177 13.76 7.56 4.06
N MET A 178 14.91 6.90 3.88
CA MET A 178 15.42 5.84 4.75
C MET A 178 16.42 6.41 5.75
N TRP A 179 16.42 5.90 6.98
CA TRP A 179 17.39 6.21 8.02
C TRP A 179 17.70 5.00 8.91
#